data_AF-A0A0H3MX96-F1
#
_entry.id   AF-A0A0H3MX96-F1
#
_cell.length_a   1.000
_cell.length_b   1.000
_cell.length_c   1.000
_cell.angle_alpha   90.00
_cell.angle_beta   90.00
_cell.angle_gamma   90.00
#
_symmetry.space_group_name_H-M   'P 1'
#
loop_
_entity.id
_entity.type
_entity.pdbx_description
1 polymer ?
#
loop_
_entity_poly.entity_id
_entity_poly.type
_entity_poly.pdbx_seq_one_letter_code
_entity_poly.pdbx_strand_id
1 'polypeptide(L)' 'MLKKLVRQNWPYVLTAIAGTIMFILKFSQGSWQVGMIWLAATAYWLVKLYQKYQVLKNTQK' A
#
# COMPACT_ATOMS: atom_id res chain seq x y z
N MET A 1 6.81 18.96 0.62
CA MET A 1 6.32 18.07 -0.46
C MET A 1 5.72 16.78 0.09
N LEU A 2 6.46 16.02 0.91
CA LEU A 2 6.01 14.73 1.48
C LEU A 2 4.69 14.80 2.25
N LYS A 3 4.50 15.79 3.13
CA LYS A 3 3.23 16.01 3.86
C LYS A 3 2.02 16.21 2.93
N LYS A 4 2.19 16.88 1.78
CA LYS A 4 1.10 17.16 0.83
C LYS A 4 0.72 15.89 0.05
N LEU A 5 1.73 15.11 -0.31
CA LEU A 5 1.59 13.81 -0.98
C LEU A 5 0.99 12.73 -0.08
N VAL A 6 1.41 12.65 1.18
CA VAL A 6 0.81 11.75 2.17
C VAL A 6 -0.65 12.13 2.42
N ARG A 7 -0.99 13.43 2.44
CA ARG A 7 -2.37 13.89 2.63
C ARG A 7 -3.26 13.61 1.41
N GLN A 8 -2.74 13.77 0.19
CA GLN A 8 -3.47 13.45 -1.05
C GLN A 8 -3.63 11.95 -1.29
N ASN A 9 -2.64 11.15 -0.87
CA ASN A 9 -2.64 9.69 -1.04
C ASN A 9 -2.92 8.94 0.27
N TRP A 10 -3.51 9.62 1.26
CA TRP A 10 -3.84 9.05 2.57
C TRP A 10 -4.63 7.73 2.51
N PRO A 11 -5.62 7.56 1.60
CA PRO A 11 -6.35 6.29 1.48
C PRO A 11 -5.43 5.11 1.14
N TYR A 12 -4.42 5.33 0.30
CA TYR A 12 -3.48 4.30 -0.11
C TYR A 12 -2.51 3.92 1.01
N VAL A 13 -2.07 4.92 1.79
CA VAL A 13 -1.22 4.69 2.98
C VAL A 13 -1.99 3.86 4.00
N LEU A 14 -3.27 4.19 4.25
CA LEU A 14 -4.14 3.40 5.11
C LEU A 14 -4.33 1.97 4.60
N THR A 15 -4.58 1.78 3.29
CA THR A 15 -4.72 0.42 2.73
C THR A 15 -3.43 -0.39 2.83
N ALA A 16 -2.26 0.25 2.71
CA ALA A 16 -0.97 -0.44 2.87
C ALA A 16 -0.74 -0.89 4.31
N ILE A 17 -1.06 -0.04 5.29
CA ILE A 17 -0.98 -0.37 6.72
C ILE A 17 -1.96 -1.50 7.05
N ALA A 18 -3.23 -1.37 6.63
CA ALA A 18 -4.25 -2.38 6.87
C ALA A 18 -3.89 -3.73 6.24
N GLY A 19 -3.38 -3.72 5.02
CA GLY A 19 -2.93 -4.93 4.32
C GLY A 19 -1.75 -5.62 5.02
N THR A 20 -0.81 -4.84 5.54
CA THR A 20 0.32 -5.36 6.33
C THR A 20 -0.14 -5.98 7.65
N ILE A 21 -1.07 -5.33 8.36
CA ILE A 21 -1.65 -5.85 9.59
C ILE A 21 -2.39 -7.17 9.33
N MET A 22 -3.21 -7.22 8.28
CA MET A 22 -3.95 -8.43 7.90
C MET A 22 -3.02 -9.56 7.48
N PHE A 23 -1.93 -9.25 6.77
CA PHE A 23 -0.89 -10.22 6.45
C PHE A 23 -0.32 -10.86 7.72
N ILE A 24 0.15 -10.04 8.66
CA ILE A 24 0.74 -10.51 9.93
C ILE A 24 -0.27 -11.36 10.71
N LEU A 25 -1.50 -10.87 10.87
CA LEU A 25 -2.57 -11.58 11.58
C LEU A 25 -2.87 -12.95 10.97
N LYS A 26 -2.96 -13.04 9.64
CA LYS A 26 -3.27 -14.30 8.95
C LYS A 26 -2.10 -15.27 8.98
N PHE A 27 -0.88 -14.78 8.97
CA PHE A 27 0.32 -15.57 9.20
C PHE A 27 0.35 -16.14 10.63
N SER A 28 0.10 -15.31 11.65
CA SER A 28 0.02 -15.73 13.05
C SER A 28 -1.10 -16.75 13.31
N GLN A 29 -2.18 -16.71 12.52
CA GLN A 29 -3.28 -17.68 12.58
C GLN A 29 -2.98 -19.00 11.83
N GLY A 30 -1.78 -19.16 11.24
CA GLY A 30 -1.43 -20.34 10.45
C GLY A 30 -2.12 -20.41 9.09
N SER A 31 -2.78 -19.34 8.66
CA SER A 31 -3.51 -19.25 7.39
C SER A 31 -2.63 -18.63 6.30
N TRP A 32 -1.55 -19.33 5.94
CA TRP A 32 -0.49 -18.87 5.04
C TRP A 32 -0.99 -18.44 3.64
N GLN A 33 -1.96 -19.17 3.05
CA GLN A 33 -2.56 -18.81 1.75
C GLN A 33 -3.26 -17.44 1.79
N VAL A 34 -4.07 -17.19 2.82
CA VAL A 34 -4.77 -15.91 2.98
C VAL A 34 -3.78 -14.78 3.26
N GLY A 35 -2.71 -15.06 4.02
CA GLY A 35 -1.59 -14.13 4.18
C GLY A 35 -0.98 -13.74 2.83
N MET A 36 -0.64 -14.70 1.97
CA MET A 36 -0.06 -14.45 0.65
C MET A 36 -0.98 -13.60 -0.25
N ILE A 37 -2.29 -13.81 -0.19
CA ILE A 37 -3.28 -12.96 -0.91
C ILE A 37 -3.20 -11.51 -0.42
N TRP A 38 -3.18 -11.30 0.90
CA TRP A 38 -3.06 -9.97 1.48
C TRP A 38 -1.73 -9.30 1.15
N LEU A 39 -0.64 -10.07 1.10
CA LEU A 39 0.67 -9.55 0.72
C LEU A 39 0.69 -9.12 -0.74
N ALA A 40 0.16 -9.94 -1.65
CA ALA A 40 0.04 -9.60 -3.07
C ALA A 40 -0.85 -8.37 -3.30
N ALA A 41 -2.00 -8.30 -2.62
CA ALA A 41 -2.88 -7.13 -2.68
C ALA A 41 -2.19 -5.86 -2.18
N THR A 42 -1.47 -5.95 -1.06
CA THR A 42 -0.72 -4.83 -0.50
C THR A 42 0.37 -4.35 -1.46
N ALA A 43 1.13 -5.27 -2.05
CA ALA A 43 2.15 -4.96 -3.04
C ALA A 43 1.58 -4.27 -4.29
N TYR A 44 0.44 -4.76 -4.81
CA TYR A 44 -0.25 -4.15 -5.94
C TYR A 44 -0.63 -2.69 -5.67
N TRP A 45 -1.24 -2.42 -4.51
CA TRP A 45 -1.61 -1.05 -4.13
C TRP A 45 -0.40 -0.13 -3.92
N LEU A 46 0.70 -0.67 -3.40
CA LEU A 46 1.96 0.07 -3.22
C LEU A 46 2.56 0.49 -4.56
N VAL A 47 2.61 -0.44 -5.53
CA VAL A 47 3.09 -0.14 -6.90
C VAL A 47 2.22 0.92 -7.56
N LYS A 48 0.90 0.81 -7.41
CA LYS A 48 -0.05 1.79 -7.99
C LYS A 48 0.13 3.18 -7.37
N LEU A 49 0.36 3.25 -6.06
CA LEU A 49 0.68 4.51 -5.37
C LEU A 49 2.00 5.09 -5.88
N TYR A 50 3.03 4.26 -6.03
CA TYR A 50 4.33 4.69 -6.53
C TYR A 50 4.24 5.24 -7.96
N GLN A 51 3.51 4.58 -8.85
CA GLN A 51 3.27 5.06 -10.21
C GLN A 51 2.56 6.42 -10.19
N LYS A 52 1.50 6.56 -9.38
CA LYS A 52 0.77 7.83 -9.22
C LYS A 52 1.68 8.95 -8.69
N TYR A 53 2.58 8.62 -7.76
CA TYR A 53 3.60 9.54 -7.25
C TYR A 53 4.54 10.02 -8.37
N GLN A 54 5.05 9.09 -9.18
CA GLN A 54 5.97 9.42 -10.28
C GLN A 54 5.31 10.29 -11.35
N VAL A 55 4.04 10.02 -11.68
CA VAL A 55 3.25 10.87 -12.60
C VAL A 55 3.13 12.29 -12.04
N LEU A 56 2.69 12.44 -10.78
CA LEU A 56 2.58 13.75 -10.13
C LEU A 56 3.92 14.50 -10.08
N LYS A 57 5.02 13.79 -9.84
CA LYS A 57 6.37 14.36 -9.83
C LYS A 57 6.79 14.88 -11.21
N ASN A 58 6.43 14.17 -12.28
CA ASN A 58 6.77 14.58 -13.65
C ASN A 58 5.87 15.70 -14.19
N THR A 59 4.61 15.80 -13.76
CA THR A 59 3.71 16.88 -14.16
C THR A 59 3.99 18.23 -13.47
N GLN A 60 4.77 18.23 -12.38
CA GLN A 60 5.20 19.45 -11.69
C GLN A 60 6.58 19.98 -12.13
N LYS A 61 7.19 19.40 -13.18
CA LYS A 61 8.35 19.95 -13.88
C LYS A 61 7.92 20.75 -15.10
#